data_AF-A0A654TR28-F1
#
_entry.id   AF-A0A654TR28-F1
#
_cell.length_a   1.000
_cell.length_b   1.000
_cell.length_c   1.000
_cell.angle_alpha   90.00
_cell.angle_beta   90.00
_cell.angle_gamma   90.00
#
_symmetry.space_group_name_H-M   'P 1'
#
loop_
_entity.id
_entity.type
_entity.pdbx_description
1 polymer ?
#
loop_
_entity_poly.entity_id
_entity_poly.type
_entity_poly.pdbx_seq_one_letter_code
_entity_poly.pdbx_strand_id
1 'polypeptide(L)'
;MDAYDLHSGNGNNLSGYANAQIDGIISALAVSADPAERARLLAEAAPVLWDEMPTLPLYRQQRTLLMSTKMYAVSRNPTRWGAGWNMDRWALAR
;
A
#
# COMPACT_ATOMS: atom_id res chain seq x y z
N MET A 1 2.44 -2.39 -2.21
CA MET A 1 1.93 -3.71 -1.81
C MET A 1 0.44 -3.59 -1.60
N ASP A 2 -0.31 -4.50 -2.20
CA ASP A 2 -1.70 -4.73 -1.84
C ASP A 2 -1.75 -5.29 -0.40
N ALA A 3 -2.88 -5.14 0.28
CA ALA A 3 -3.08 -5.60 1.65
C ALA A 3 -3.00 -7.12 1.79
N TYR A 4 -3.09 -7.84 0.67
CA TYR A 4 -3.19 -9.29 0.59
C TYR A 4 -1.99 -9.95 -0.09
N ASP A 5 -0.94 -9.19 -0.45
CA ASP A 5 0.15 -9.68 -1.31
C ASP A 5 0.84 -10.94 -0.76
N LEU A 6 0.94 -11.09 0.55
CA LEU A 6 1.60 -12.23 1.21
C LEU A 6 0.65 -13.38 1.58
N HIS A 7 -0.63 -13.29 1.22
CA HIS A 7 -1.55 -14.42 1.41
C HIS A 7 -1.15 -15.58 0.51
N SER A 8 -1.17 -16.80 1.04
CA SER A 8 -0.91 -18.02 0.28
C SER A 8 -1.86 -18.13 -0.92
N GLY A 9 -1.32 -18.40 -2.11
CA GLY A 9 -2.11 -18.50 -3.34
C GLY A 9 -2.54 -17.17 -3.97
N ASN A 10 -2.15 -16.01 -3.42
CA ASN A 10 -2.32 -14.73 -4.10
C ASN A 10 -1.33 -14.63 -5.28
N GLY A 11 -1.81 -14.23 -6.45
CA GLY A 11 -0.98 -14.05 -7.65
C GLY A 11 0.11 -12.97 -7.51
N ASN A 12 -0.02 -12.05 -6.55
CA ASN A 12 1.01 -11.05 -6.24
C ASN A 12 2.10 -11.56 -5.27
N ASN A 13 1.96 -12.77 -4.73
CA ASN A 13 2.93 -13.37 -3.82
C ASN A 13 4.14 -13.94 -4.60
N LEU A 14 4.97 -13.04 -5.11
CA LEU A 14 6.10 -13.40 -5.97
C LEU A 14 7.19 -14.22 -5.26
N SER A 15 7.26 -14.13 -3.93
CA SER A 15 8.15 -14.93 -3.10
C SER A 15 7.69 -16.38 -2.91
N GLY A 16 6.42 -16.70 -3.22
CA GLY A 16 5.84 -18.00 -2.90
C GLY A 16 5.72 -18.24 -1.39
N TYR A 17 5.59 -17.17 -0.61
CA TYR A 17 5.52 -17.22 0.85
C TYR A 17 4.24 -17.91 1.32
N ALA A 18 4.34 -18.77 2.33
CA ALA A 18 3.18 -19.46 2.88
C ALA A 18 3.34 -19.62 4.40
N ASN A 19 2.45 -18.98 5.15
CA ASN A 19 2.41 -19.09 6.61
C ASN A 19 0.95 -18.96 7.07
N ALA A 20 0.43 -20.02 7.71
CA ALA A 20 -0.97 -20.10 8.11
C ALA A 20 -1.38 -19.02 9.13
N GLN A 21 -0.46 -18.58 10.00
CA GLN A 21 -0.72 -17.47 10.92
C GLN A 21 -0.89 -16.16 10.16
N ILE A 22 -0.01 -15.88 9.19
CA ILE A 22 -0.10 -14.67 8.36
C ILE A 22 -1.37 -14.69 7.49
N ASP A 23 -1.72 -15.83 6.90
CA ASP A 23 -2.96 -15.98 6.13
C ASP A 23 -4.19 -15.68 6.99
N GLY A 24 -4.20 -16.16 8.23
CA GLY A 24 -5.25 -15.88 9.22
C GLY A 24 -5.36 -14.40 9.57
N ILE A 25 -4.22 -13.74 9.82
CA ILE A 25 -4.19 -12.29 10.12
C ILE A 25 -4.64 -11.48 8.91
N ILE A 26 -4.18 -11.82 7.70
CA ILE A 26 -4.59 -11.15 6.46
C ILE A 26 -6.11 -11.30 6.24
N SER A 27 -6.66 -12.50 6.50
CA SER A 27 -8.10 -12.75 6.42
C SER A 27 -8.89 -11.92 7.45
N ALA A 28 -8.38 -11.79 8.68
CA ALA A 28 -8.99 -10.96 9.71
C ALA A 28 -8.94 -9.46 9.35
N LEU A 29 -7.83 -9.00 8.77
CA LEU A 29 -7.69 -7.63 8.26
C LEU A 29 -8.71 -7.32 7.14
N ALA A 30 -9.08 -8.31 6.33
CA ALA A 30 -10.05 -8.14 5.25
C ALA A 30 -11.46 -7.80 5.75
N VAL A 31 -11.84 -8.33 6.92
CA VAL A 31 -13.19 -8.19 7.49
C VAL A 31 -13.27 -7.15 8.61
N SER A 32 -12.12 -6.63 9.09
CA SER A 32 -12.08 -5.65 10.16
C SER A 32 -12.23 -4.22 9.64
N ALA A 33 -13.26 -3.51 10.15
CA ALA A 33 -13.50 -2.10 9.87
C ALA A 33 -12.92 -1.15 10.94
N ASP A 34 -12.60 -1.67 12.14
CA ASP A 34 -12.08 -0.87 13.24
C ASP A 34 -10.59 -0.57 13.05
N PRO A 35 -10.18 0.72 13.02
CA PRO A 35 -8.77 1.09 12.90
C PRO A 35 -7.89 0.54 14.04
N ALA A 36 -8.40 0.45 15.26
CA ALA A 36 -7.62 -0.03 16.40
C ALA A 36 -7.33 -1.53 16.28
N GLU A 37 -8.34 -2.33 15.94
CA GLU A 37 -8.17 -3.75 15.69
C GLU A 37 -7.23 -4.02 14.50
N ARG A 38 -7.34 -3.24 13.42
CA ARG A 38 -6.41 -3.36 12.29
C ARG A 38 -4.96 -3.08 12.69
N ALA A 39 -4.74 -2.07 13.52
CA ALA A 39 -3.39 -1.76 14.02
C ALA A 39 -2.84 -2.89 14.89
N ARG A 40 -3.68 -3.51 15.74
CA ARG A 40 -3.33 -4.67 16.56
C ARG A 40 -2.91 -5.86 15.71
N LEU A 41 -3.72 -6.22 14.72
CA LEU A 41 -3.44 -7.32 13.79
C LEU A 41 -2.14 -7.10 13.00
N LEU A 42 -1.89 -5.87 12.53
CA LEU A 42 -0.63 -5.53 11.86
C LEU A 42 0.58 -5.63 12.80
N ALA A 43 0.42 -5.21 14.06
CA ALA A 43 1.47 -5.34 15.07
C ALA A 43 1.77 -6.81 15.40
N GLU A 44 0.78 -7.69 15.32
CA GLU A 44 0.93 -9.14 15.51
C GLU A 44 1.65 -9.82 14.34
N ALA A 45 1.37 -9.39 13.10
CA ALA A 45 2.04 -9.92 11.91
C ALA A 45 3.50 -9.45 11.77
N ALA A 46 3.81 -8.23 12.18
CA ALA A 46 5.10 -7.60 11.89
C ALA A 46 6.33 -8.41 12.38
N PRO A 47 6.38 -8.96 13.61
CA PRO A 47 7.52 -9.76 14.06
C PRO A 47 7.76 -11.01 13.22
N VAL A 48 6.71 -11.73 12.85
CA VAL A 48 6.80 -12.94 12.01
C VAL A 48 7.36 -12.59 10.63
N LEU A 49 6.85 -11.51 10.02
CA LEU A 49 7.31 -11.07 8.71
C LEU A 49 8.76 -10.54 8.73
N TRP A 50 9.21 -9.97 9.85
CA TRP A 50 10.59 -9.54 10.01
C TRP A 50 11.57 -10.69 10.24
N ASP A 51 11.12 -11.76 10.90
CA ASP A 51 11.93 -12.96 11.14
C ASP A 51 12.08 -13.80 9.87
N GLU A 52 10.97 -14.00 9.15
CA GLU A 52 10.94 -14.85 7.95
C GLU A 52 11.35 -14.11 6.66
N MET A 53 11.36 -12.78 6.68
CA MET A 53 11.83 -11.89 5.61
C MET A 53 11.36 -12.28 4.19
N PRO A 54 10.04 -12.47 3.94
CA PRO A 54 9.54 -12.92 2.63
C PRO A 54 9.78 -11.90 1.50
N THR A 55 9.90 -10.62 1.88
CA THR A 55 10.34 -9.55 0.98
C THR A 55 11.39 -8.74 1.72
N LEU A 56 12.38 -8.19 1.00
CA LEU A 56 13.39 -7.31 1.57
C LEU A 56 13.00 -5.84 1.29
N PRO A 57 12.47 -5.09 2.27
CA PRO A 57 12.11 -3.70 2.06
C PRO A 57 13.38 -2.84 2.00
N LEU A 58 13.56 -2.08 0.92
CA LEU A 58 14.71 -1.18 0.78
C LEU A 58 14.37 0.26 1.19
N TYR A 59 13.39 0.84 0.51
CA TYR A 59 12.92 2.20 0.78
C TYR A 59 11.53 2.39 0.17
N ARG A 60 10.85 3.47 0.57
CA ARG A 60 9.63 3.91 -0.10
C ARG A 60 9.98 4.89 -1.21
N GLN A 61 9.76 4.49 -2.45
CA GLN A 61 9.97 5.37 -3.60
C GLN A 61 8.98 6.53 -3.57
N GLN A 62 9.51 7.75 -3.51
CA GLN A 62 8.69 8.96 -3.63
C GLN A 62 8.37 9.22 -5.11
N ARG A 63 7.09 9.49 -5.40
CA ARG A 63 6.66 9.82 -6.75
C ARG A 63 6.96 11.29 -7.05
N THR A 64 7.86 11.53 -8.00
CA THR A 64 8.15 12.89 -8.50
C THR A 64 7.02 13.36 -9.41
N LEU A 65 6.57 14.60 -9.20
CA LEU A 65 5.56 15.26 -10.03
C LEU A 65 6.17 16.50 -10.67
N LEU A 66 6.24 16.52 -12.00
CA LEU A 66 6.60 17.68 -12.80
C LEU A 66 5.35 18.18 -13.52
N MET A 67 5.12 19.49 -13.48
CA MET A 67 4.00 20.16 -14.12
C MET A 67 4.43 21.52 -14.65
N SER A 68 3.73 22.01 -15.67
CA SER A 68 3.91 23.38 -16.16
C SER A 68 3.61 24.38 -15.05
N THR A 69 4.38 25.47 -14.97
CA THR A 69 4.07 26.61 -14.10
C THR A 69 2.76 27.31 -14.47
N LYS A 70 2.23 27.05 -15.66
CA LYS A 70 0.90 27.54 -16.10
C LYS A 70 -0.25 26.62 -15.67
N MET A 71 0.03 25.45 -15.11
CA MET A 71 -1.01 24.53 -14.65
C MET A 71 -1.28 24.77 -13.16
N TYR A 72 -2.55 24.84 -12.77
CA TYR A 72 -2.99 25.14 -11.41
C TYR A 72 -3.81 24.00 -10.82
N ALA A 73 -3.88 23.99 -9.48
CA ALA A 73 -4.63 23.03 -8.67
C ALA A 73 -4.24 21.55 -8.86
N VAL A 74 -3.09 21.27 -9.47
CA VAL A 74 -2.51 19.93 -9.47
C VAL A 74 -1.95 19.64 -8.08
N SER A 75 -2.45 18.60 -7.41
CA SER A 75 -1.99 18.23 -6.07
C SER A 75 -1.29 16.88 -6.10
N ARG A 76 -0.12 16.82 -5.45
CA ARG A 76 0.61 15.56 -5.26
C ARG A 76 -0.21 14.62 -4.37
N ASN A 77 -0.29 13.36 -4.77
CA ASN A 77 -0.86 12.27 -3.97
C ASN A 77 0.13 11.09 -3.96
N PRO A 78 0.63 10.69 -2.77
CA PRO A 78 1.63 9.62 -2.63
C PRO A 78 1.04 8.21 -2.78
N THR A 79 -0.28 8.08 -2.92
CA THR A 79 -0.94 6.78 -3.13
C THR A 79 -0.83 6.31 -4.59
N ARG A 80 -1.33 5.10 -4.86
CA ARG A 80 -1.37 4.52 -6.22
C ARG A 80 -2.03 5.43 -7.27
N TRP A 81 -2.99 6.26 -6.85
CA TRP A 81 -3.75 7.16 -7.72
C TRP A 81 -2.90 8.29 -8.34
N GLY A 82 -1.75 8.62 -7.75
CA GLY A 82 -0.85 9.64 -8.29
C GLY A 82 -1.52 11.01 -8.45
N ALA A 83 -0.95 11.88 -9.29
CA ALA A 83 -1.45 13.26 -9.43
C ALA A 83 -2.89 13.35 -9.98
N GLY A 84 -3.34 12.38 -10.77
CA GLY A 84 -4.65 12.42 -11.44
C GLY A 84 -5.88 12.35 -10.52
N TRP A 85 -5.69 12.05 -9.23
CA TRP A 85 -6.79 11.94 -8.25
C TRP A 85 -7.68 13.19 -8.13
N ASN A 86 -7.17 14.37 -8.53
CA ASN A 86 -7.89 15.64 -8.47
C ASN A 86 -7.94 16.37 -9.83
N MET A 87 -7.90 15.62 -10.93
CA MET A 87 -7.86 16.17 -12.30
C MET A 87 -9.09 17.02 -12.67
N ASP A 88 -10.22 16.79 -11.99
CA ASP A 88 -11.44 17.59 -12.10
C ASP A 88 -11.22 19.08 -11.78
N ARG A 89 -10.17 19.41 -11.03
CA ARG A 89 -9.86 20.78 -10.58
C ARG A 89 -8.76 21.45 -11.38
N TRP A 90 -8.10 20.72 -12.29
CA TRP A 90 -6.94 21.23 -12.99
C TRP A 90 -7.33 22.34 -13.95
N ALA A 91 -6.56 23.42 -13.96
CA ALA A 91 -6.80 24.56 -14.83
C ALA A 91 -5.50 25.03 -15.47
N LEU A 92 -5.54 25.27 -16.78
CA LEU A 92 -4.45 25.87 -17.52
C LEU A 92 -4.65 27.39 -17.56
N ALA A 93 -3.73 28.16 -17.00
CA ALA A 93 -3.68 29.60 -17.26
C ALA A 93 -3.32 29.83 -18.72
N ARG A 94 -4.17 30.61 -19.40
CA ARG A 94 -3.95 31.06 -20.78
C ARG A 94 -2.79 32.06 -20.82
#